data_AF-A0ABD3ZA66-F1
#
_entry.id   AF-A0ABD3ZA66-F1
#
_cell.length_a   1.000
_cell.length_b   1.000
_cell.length_c   1.000
_cell.angle_alpha   90.00
_cell.angle_beta   90.00
_cell.angle_gamma   90.00
#
_symmetry.space_group_name_H-M   'P 1'
#
loop_
_entity.id
_entity.type
_entity.pdbx_description
1 polymer ?
#
loop_
_entity_poly.entity_id
_entity_poly.type
_entity_poly.pdbx_seq_one_letter_code
_entity_poly.pdbx_strand_id
1 'polypeptide(L)'
;MQESVRTSVPFFDQIYQLGQKDNAAGINHDQAKKRAEYFYGNEFLDGIQRKEDFAGKSYSQLQTQKWRMLMSQEAAGAYMDGYNGVK
;
A
#
# COMPACT_ATOMS: atom_id res chain seq x y z
N MET A 1 16.78 -20.03 0.71
CA MET A 1 15.90 -19.26 1.62
C MET A 1 16.15 -17.77 1.42
N GLN A 2 15.40 -17.07 0.55
CA GLN A 2 15.36 -15.59 0.51
C GLN A 2 14.34 -14.98 -0.49
N GLU A 3 13.26 -15.68 -0.86
CA GLU A 3 12.34 -15.17 -1.90
C GLU A 3 11.19 -14.30 -1.38
N SER A 4 10.99 -14.15 -0.07
CA SER A 4 9.88 -13.34 0.46
C SER A 4 10.17 -11.84 0.55
N VAL A 5 11.44 -11.41 0.53
CA VAL A 5 11.81 -9.99 0.68
C VAL A 5 11.73 -9.23 -0.65
N ARG A 6 11.82 -9.93 -1.80
CA ARG A 6 11.77 -9.29 -3.13
C ARG A 6 10.36 -8.98 -3.62
N THR A 7 9.30 -9.57 -3.03
CA THR A 7 7.92 -9.42 -3.50
C THR A 7 7.16 -8.28 -2.81
N SER A 8 7.61 -7.81 -1.65
CA SER A 8 7.00 -6.67 -0.93
C SER A 8 7.35 -5.33 -1.58
N VAL A 9 8.56 -5.22 -2.14
CA VAL A 9 9.07 -4.02 -2.83
C VAL A 9 8.17 -3.59 -4.00
N PRO A 10 7.75 -4.47 -4.95
CA PRO A 10 6.91 -4.04 -6.06
C PRO A 10 5.50 -3.59 -5.66
N PHE A 11 4.97 -4.02 -4.51
CA PHE A 11 3.63 -3.61 -4.07
C PHE A 11 3.59 -2.15 -3.61
N PHE A 12 4.48 -1.75 -2.70
CA PHE A 12 4.57 -0.36 -2.26
C PHE A 12 5.12 0.56 -3.35
N ASP A 13 5.99 0.05 -4.24
CA ASP A 13 6.45 0.79 -5.41
C ASP A 13 5.29 1.14 -6.36
N GLN A 14 4.32 0.23 -6.57
CA GLN A 14 3.10 0.53 -7.35
C GLN A 14 2.28 1.65 -6.71
N ILE A 15 2.19 1.67 -5.38
CA ILE A 15 1.46 2.70 -4.64
C ILE A 15 2.20 4.05 -4.70
N TYR A 16 3.53 4.05 -4.61
CA TYR A 16 4.38 5.21 -4.82
C TYR A 16 4.23 5.80 -6.23
N GLN A 17 4.28 4.95 -7.25
CA GLN A 17 4.06 5.36 -8.64
C GLN A 17 2.65 5.93 -8.86
N LEU A 18 1.63 5.42 -8.16
CA LEU A 18 0.29 5.98 -8.20
C LEU A 18 0.27 7.41 -7.65
N GLY A 19 0.93 7.66 -6.52
CA GLY A 19 1.09 9.00 -5.96
C GLY A 19 1.74 9.98 -6.95
N GLN A 20 2.85 9.57 -7.58
CA GLN A 20 3.52 10.38 -8.61
C GLN A 20 2.59 10.69 -9.80
N LYS A 21 1.81 9.71 -10.25
CA LYS A 21 0.85 9.90 -11.34
C LYS A 21 -0.26 10.89 -10.96
N ASP A 22 -0.78 10.77 -9.75
CA ASP A 22 -1.83 11.67 -9.25
C ASP A 22 -1.30 13.10 -9.11
N ASN A 23 -0.06 13.29 -8.65
CA ASN A 23 0.61 14.59 -8.65
C ASN A 23 0.76 15.15 -10.08
N ALA A 24 1.25 14.34 -11.01
CA ALA A 24 1.41 14.73 -12.42
C ALA A 24 0.07 15.03 -13.11
N ALA A 25 -1.03 14.43 -12.64
CA ALA A 25 -2.38 14.68 -13.13
C ALA A 25 -3.00 15.98 -12.55
N GLY A 26 -2.31 16.69 -11.66
CA GLY A 26 -2.79 17.92 -11.05
C GLY A 26 -3.88 17.70 -9.99
N ILE A 27 -3.98 16.48 -9.44
CA ILE A 27 -4.81 16.23 -8.25
C ILE A 27 -4.27 17.11 -7.13
N ASN A 28 -5.17 17.71 -6.34
CA ASN A 28 -4.76 18.57 -5.25
C ASN A 28 -4.45 17.75 -3.98
N HIS A 29 -3.76 18.39 -3.05
CA HIS A 29 -3.27 17.71 -1.84
C HIS A 29 -4.40 17.18 -0.93
N ASP A 30 -5.58 17.81 -0.93
CA ASP A 30 -6.75 17.33 -0.18
C ASP A 30 -7.33 16.05 -0.78
N GLN A 31 -7.45 16.01 -2.12
CA GLN A 31 -7.84 14.82 -2.85
C GLN A 31 -6.82 13.69 -2.69
N ALA A 32 -5.53 14.01 -2.66
CA ALA A 32 -4.47 13.04 -2.41
C ALA A 32 -4.58 12.46 -0.99
N LYS A 33 -4.81 13.29 0.02
CA LYS A 33 -5.07 12.81 1.39
C LYS A 33 -6.28 11.87 1.44
N LYS A 34 -7.39 12.25 0.79
CA LYS A 34 -8.59 11.40 0.74
C LYS A 34 -8.33 10.06 0.06
N ARG A 35 -7.47 10.03 -0.95
CA ARG A 35 -7.00 8.78 -1.57
C ARG A 35 -6.11 7.98 -0.62
N ALA A 36 -5.25 8.63 0.15
CA ALA A 36 -4.44 7.96 1.16
C ALA A 36 -5.30 7.30 2.26
N GLU A 37 -6.45 7.88 2.60
CA GLU A 37 -7.42 7.29 3.55
C GLU A 37 -8.02 5.97 3.04
N TYR A 38 -8.11 5.76 1.72
CA TYR A 38 -8.60 4.49 1.15
C TYR A 38 -7.74 3.29 1.58
N PHE A 39 -6.45 3.49 1.81
CA PHE A 39 -5.54 2.41 2.24
C PHE A 39 -5.79 1.93 3.67
N TYR A 40 -6.55 2.70 4.47
CA TYR A 40 -7.03 2.26 5.79
C TYR A 40 -8.37 1.50 5.70
N GLY A 41 -8.99 1.48 4.52
CA GLY A 41 -10.26 0.82 4.29
C GLY A 41 -10.14 -0.71 4.26
N ASN A 42 -11.16 -1.38 4.78
CA ASN A 42 -11.23 -2.84 4.75
C ASN A 42 -11.17 -3.39 3.31
N GLU A 43 -11.73 -2.68 2.33
CA GLU A 43 -11.69 -3.10 0.93
C GLU A 43 -10.26 -3.30 0.40
N PHE A 44 -9.36 -2.37 0.72
CA PHE A 44 -7.95 -2.46 0.35
C PHE A 44 -7.26 -3.60 1.09
N LEU A 45 -7.44 -3.68 2.42
CA LEU A 45 -6.80 -4.69 3.27
C LEU A 45 -7.25 -6.12 2.94
N ASP A 46 -8.55 -6.32 2.71
CA ASP A 46 -9.10 -7.62 2.32
C ASP A 46 -8.71 -7.98 0.86
N GLY A 47 -8.41 -6.96 0.03
CA GLY A 47 -7.82 -7.12 -1.30
C GLY A 47 -6.38 -7.63 -1.28
N ILE A 48 -5.56 -7.17 -0.33
CA ILE A 48 -4.20 -7.67 -0.12
C ILE A 48 -4.24 -9.12 0.39
N GLN A 49 -5.10 -9.40 1.38
CA GLN A 49 -5.27 -10.74 1.93
C GLN A 49 -5.53 -11.78 0.83
N ARG A 50 -6.49 -11.50 -0.07
CA ARG A 50 -6.80 -12.41 -1.20
C ARG A 50 -5.62 -12.64 -2.15
N LYS A 51 -4.76 -11.64 -2.36
CA LYS A 51 -3.55 -11.78 -3.20
C LYS A 51 -2.47 -12.61 -2.53
N GLU A 52 -2.30 -12.49 -1.21
CA GLU A 52 -1.35 -13.30 -0.43
C GLU A 52 -1.75 -14.77 -0.38
N ASP A 53 -3.05 -15.06 -0.20
CA ASP A 53 -3.58 -16.42 -0.28
C ASP A 53 -3.39 -17.03 -1.69
N PHE A 54 -3.49 -16.21 -2.73
CA PHE A 54 -3.25 -16.62 -4.12
C PHE A 54 -1.76 -16.87 -4.43
N ALA A 55 -0.84 -16.14 -3.79
CA ALA A 55 0.62 -16.28 -3.98
C ALA A 55 1.23 -17.49 -3.24
N GLY A 56 0.41 -18.40 -2.72
CA GLY A 56 0.83 -19.68 -2.12
C GLY A 56 1.60 -19.55 -0.80
N LYS A 57 1.77 -18.34 -0.28
CA LYS A 57 2.33 -18.06 1.04
C LYS A 57 1.23 -17.45 1.88
N SER A 58 0.38 -18.31 2.43
CA SER A 58 -0.58 -17.87 3.43
C SER A 58 0.22 -17.44 4.66
N TYR A 59 0.45 -16.13 4.81
CA TYR A 59 0.84 -15.51 6.09
C TYR A 59 -0.36 -15.60 7.05
N SER A 60 -0.91 -16.80 7.22
CA SER A 60 -2.24 -17.04 7.77
C SER A 60 -2.35 -16.76 9.26
N GLN A 61 -1.25 -16.52 9.98
CA GLN A 61 -1.29 -16.62 11.45
C GLN A 61 -1.17 -15.31 12.22
N LEU A 62 -0.95 -14.14 11.59
CA LEU A 62 -0.87 -12.88 12.34
C LEU A 62 -1.40 -11.65 11.57
N GLN A 63 -2.56 -11.72 10.92
CA GLN A 63 -3.34 -10.50 10.61
C GLN A 63 -3.95 -9.89 11.88
N THR A 64 -3.09 -9.64 12.85
CA THR A 64 -3.42 -8.85 14.03
C THR A 64 -3.84 -7.46 13.57
N GLN A 65 -4.65 -6.77 14.37
CA GLN A 65 -4.94 -5.35 14.17
C GLN A 65 -3.67 -4.53 13.90
N LYS A 66 -2.54 -4.94 14.50
CA LYS A 66 -1.21 -4.35 14.29
C LYS A 66 -0.69 -4.52 12.86
N TRP A 67 -0.87 -5.68 12.22
CA TRP A 67 -0.49 -5.87 10.82
C TRP A 67 -1.34 -5.01 9.87
N ARG A 68 -2.67 -5.00 10.08
CA ARG A 68 -3.59 -4.17 9.29
C ARG A 68 -3.22 -2.68 9.39
N MET A 69 -2.93 -2.22 10.61
CA MET A 69 -2.50 -0.85 10.86
C MET A 69 -1.16 -0.52 10.18
N LEU A 70 -0.16 -1.40 10.32
CA LEU A 70 1.15 -1.20 9.68
C LEU A 70 1.01 -1.16 8.15
N MET A 71 0.31 -2.12 7.55
CA MET A 71 0.10 -2.14 6.09
C MET A 71 -0.62 -0.90 5.57
N SER A 72 -1.62 -0.41 6.31
CA SER A 72 -2.35 0.82 5.94
C SER A 72 -1.44 2.04 6.02
N GLN A 73 -0.63 2.14 7.08
CA GLN A 73 0.31 3.24 7.28
C GLN A 73 1.40 3.27 6.21
N GLU A 74 2.01 2.13 5.92
CA GLU A 74 3.06 2.01 4.89
C GLU A 74 2.49 2.30 3.49
N ALA A 75 1.29 1.81 3.17
CA ALA A 75 0.63 2.09 1.89
C ALA A 75 0.28 3.57 1.74
N ALA A 76 -0.33 4.18 2.75
CA ALA A 76 -0.65 5.61 2.73
C ALA A 76 0.61 6.48 2.68
N GLY A 77 1.66 6.09 3.41
CA GLY A 77 2.97 6.73 3.39
C GLY A 77 3.59 6.69 1.99
N ALA A 78 3.73 5.49 1.42
CA ALA A 78 4.29 5.31 0.08
C ALA A 78 3.53 6.13 -0.98
N TYR A 79 2.20 6.18 -0.91
CA TYR A 79 1.39 7.00 -1.81
C TYR A 79 1.71 8.49 -1.65
N MET A 80 1.73 8.99 -0.41
CA MET A 80 1.98 10.40 -0.13
C MET A 80 3.42 10.81 -0.46
N ASP A 81 4.39 9.93 -0.23
CA ASP A 81 5.78 10.14 -0.61
C ASP A 81 5.90 10.25 -2.13
N GLY A 82 5.23 9.36 -2.87
CA GLY A 82 5.17 9.43 -4.32
C GLY A 82 4.48 10.70 -4.82
N TYR A 83 3.38 11.09 -4.19
CA TYR A 83 2.64 12.31 -4.53
C TYR A 83 3.44 13.58 -4.22
N ASN A 84 4.23 13.59 -3.15
CA ASN A 84 5.05 14.74 -2.77
C ASN A 84 6.45 14.73 -3.43
N GLY A 85 6.83 13.65 -4.12
CA GLY A 85 8.16 13.47 -4.68
C GLY A 85 9.26 13.27 -3.63
N VAL A 86 8.90 12.79 -2.45
CA VAL A 86 9.84 12.43 -1.38
C VAL A 86 10.41 11.04 -1.67
N LYS A 87 11.70 10.84 -1.40
CA LYS A 87 12.44 9.62 -1.75
C LYS A 87 13.18 9.06 -0.55
#